data_AF-A0A430AK77-F1
#
_entry.id   AF-A0A430AK77-F1
#
_cell.length_a   1.000
_cell.length_b   1.000
_cell.length_c   1.000
_cell.angle_alpha   90.00
_cell.angle_beta   90.00
_cell.angle_gamma   90.00
#
_symmetry.space_group_name_H-M   'P 1'
#
loop_
_entity.id
_entity.type
_entity.pdbx_description
1 polymer ?
#
loop_
_entity_poly.entity_id
_entity_poly.type
_entity_poly.pdbx_seq_one_letter_code
_entity_poly.pdbx_strand_id
1 'polypeptide(L)'
;MIYRTETQEDYNALMGELERKGYKWVGGEKPTERLSVWEDEKEDTCVGFGIYGPVYYGSANWFTGRGYKITKYKAPKQEEQR
;
A
#
# COMPACT_ATOMS: atom_id res chain seq x y z
N MET A 1 -0.47 -9.71 -4.28
CA MET A 1 -1.51 -9.49 -3.25
C MET A 1 -1.87 -8.01 -3.28
N ILE A 2 -3.15 -7.67 -3.08
CA ILE A 2 -3.61 -6.27 -3.06
C ILE A 2 -4.11 -5.95 -1.66
N TYR A 3 -3.61 -4.86 -1.09
CA TYR A 3 -4.01 -4.37 0.21
C TYR A 3 -4.74 -3.03 0.08
N ARG A 4 -5.87 -2.88 0.77
CA ARG A 4 -6.57 -1.60 0.92
C ARG A 4 -6.31 -1.06 2.32
N THR A 5 -5.92 0.19 2.41
CA THR A 5 -5.75 0.91 3.68
C THR A 5 -6.90 1.90 3.85
N GLU A 6 -7.47 1.97 5.06
CA GLU A 6 -8.61 2.87 5.35
C GLU A 6 -8.15 4.19 5.97
N THR A 7 -6.93 4.22 6.53
CA THR A 7 -6.33 5.41 7.14
C THR A 7 -4.94 5.71 6.58
N GLN A 8 -4.52 6.97 6.71
CA GLN A 8 -3.18 7.39 6.32
C GLN A 8 -2.09 6.72 7.18
N GLU A 9 -2.39 6.42 8.44
CA GLU A 9 -1.48 5.68 9.33
C GLU A 9 -1.28 4.23 8.84
N ASP A 10 -2.37 3.55 8.46
CA ASP A 10 -2.30 2.21 7.89
C ASP A 10 -1.50 2.19 6.58
N TYR A 11 -1.71 3.19 5.73
CA TYR A 11 -0.95 3.40 4.50
C TYR A 11 0.54 3.57 4.78
N ASN A 12 0.91 4.53 5.63
CA ASN A 12 2.31 4.80 5.98
C ASN A 12 3.00 3.57 6.59
N ALA A 13 2.30 2.82 7.45
CA ALA A 13 2.82 1.59 8.04
C ALA A 13 3.05 0.50 6.99
N LEU A 14 2.12 0.31 6.06
CA LEU A 14 2.26 -0.64 4.96
C LEU A 14 3.45 -0.29 4.07
N MET A 15 3.60 0.98 3.71
CA MET A 15 4.73 1.44 2.89
C MET A 15 6.07 1.20 3.61
N GLY A 16 6.17 1.56 4.89
CA GLY A 16 7.38 1.30 5.68
C GLY A 16 7.71 -0.19 5.81
N GLU A 17 6.71 -1.06 5.91
CA GLU A 17 6.94 -2.51 5.93
C GLU A 17 7.47 -3.04 4.59
N LEU A 18 6.91 -2.56 3.47
CA LEU A 18 7.35 -2.93 2.13
C LEU A 18 8.78 -2.46 1.85
N GLU A 19 9.14 -1.26 2.28
CA GLU A 19 10.52 -0.75 2.19
C GLU A 19 11.49 -1.57 3.03
N ARG A 20 11.13 -1.88 4.28
CA ARG A 20 11.95 -2.75 5.16
C ARG A 20 12.17 -4.14 4.56
N LYS A 21 11.18 -4.66 3.84
CA LYS A 21 11.25 -5.95 3.13
C LYS A 21 12.03 -5.87 1.81
N GLY A 22 12.47 -4.68 1.38
CA GLY A 22 13.27 -4.48 0.18
C GLY A 22 12.46 -4.44 -1.12
N TYR A 23 11.14 -4.24 -1.04
CA TYR A 23 10.32 -4.04 -2.24
C TYR A 23 10.70 -2.73 -2.94
N LYS A 24 10.66 -2.75 -4.27
CA LYS A 24 10.95 -1.58 -5.11
C LYS A 24 9.64 -0.99 -5.63
N TRP A 25 9.55 0.33 -5.69
CA TRP A 25 8.38 1.04 -6.20
C TRP A 25 8.43 1.15 -7.73
N VAL A 26 7.27 1.09 -8.39
CA VAL A 26 7.20 1.42 -9.82
C VAL A 26 7.59 2.89 -9.99
N GLY A 27 8.64 3.15 -10.77
CA GLY A 27 9.16 4.51 -10.98
C GLY A 27 10.22 4.95 -9.98
N GLY A 28 10.54 4.15 -8.96
CA GLY A 28 11.63 4.41 -8.00
C GLY A 28 11.33 5.47 -6.93
N GLU A 29 10.25 6.24 -7.09
CA GLU A 29 9.78 7.21 -6.10
C GLU A 29 9.05 6.51 -4.96
N LYS A 30 9.38 6.87 -3.71
CA LYS A 30 8.72 6.27 -2.56
C LYS A 30 7.32 6.87 -2.38
N PRO A 31 6.30 6.06 -2.10
CA PRO A 31 4.96 6.58 -1.79
C PRO A 31 4.91 7.37 -0.48
N THR A 32 5.88 7.19 0.41
CA THR A 32 6.05 8.06 1.60
C THR A 32 6.55 9.45 1.24
N GLU A 33 7.24 9.59 0.11
CA GLU A 33 7.68 10.87 -0.46
C GLU A 33 6.57 11.50 -1.32
N ARG A 34 5.65 10.67 -1.84
CA ARG A 34 4.54 11.07 -2.70
C ARG A 34 3.19 10.89 -1.98
N LEU A 35 2.96 11.73 -0.98
CA LEU A 35 1.67 11.85 -0.25
C LEU A 35 0.46 11.99 -1.19
N SER A 36 0.67 12.49 -2.41
CA SER A 36 -0.40 12.76 -3.37
C SER A 36 -1.25 11.53 -3.72
N VAL A 37 -0.68 10.32 -3.72
CA VAL A 37 -1.45 9.11 -4.09
C VAL A 37 -2.54 8.80 -3.07
N TRP A 38 -2.24 8.95 -1.78
CA TRP A 38 -3.24 8.83 -0.73
C TRP A 38 -4.16 10.06 -0.69
N GLU A 39 -3.67 11.26 -1.00
CA GLU A 39 -4.53 12.45 -1.05
C GLU A 39 -5.57 12.41 -2.19
N ASP A 40 -5.20 11.81 -3.34
CA ASP A 40 -6.06 11.67 -4.52
C ASP A 40 -7.14 10.58 -4.33
N GLU A 41 -6.78 9.42 -3.76
CA GLU A 41 -7.65 8.24 -3.68
C GLU A 41 -8.21 7.99 -2.27
N LYS A 42 -7.59 8.55 -1.22
CA LYS A 42 -7.97 8.43 0.20
C LYS A 42 -8.28 6.98 0.58
N GLU A 43 -9.47 6.75 1.09
CA GLU A 43 -9.98 5.45 1.56
C GLU A 43 -10.16 4.39 0.47
N ASP A 44 -10.10 4.75 -0.82
CA ASP A 44 -10.11 3.80 -1.95
C ASP A 44 -8.71 3.42 -2.44
N THR A 45 -7.65 3.97 -1.83
CA THR A 45 -6.27 3.64 -2.16
C THR A 45 -5.98 2.16 -1.92
N CYS A 46 -5.59 1.46 -2.98
CA CYS A 46 -5.17 0.07 -2.93
C CYS A 46 -3.71 -0.06 -3.40
N VAL A 47 -2.94 -0.84 -2.65
CA VAL A 47 -1.51 -1.09 -2.85
C VAL A 47 -1.32 -2.55 -3.25
N GLY A 48 -0.84 -2.77 -4.45
CA GLY A 48 -0.58 -4.10 -4.99
C GLY A 48 0.90 -4.41 -5.05
N PHE A 49 1.31 -5.57 -4.54
CA PHE A 49 2.68 -6.05 -4.72
C PHE A 49 2.72 -7.51 -5.16
N GLY A 50 3.66 -7.81 -6.05
CA GLY A 50 3.97 -9.15 -6.52
C GLY A 50 5.18 -9.74 -5.78
N ILE A 51 5.28 -11.06 -5.72
CA ILE A 51 6.36 -11.80 -5.02
C ILE A 51 7.76 -11.40 -5.51
N TYR A 52 7.86 -10.96 -6.77
CA TYR A 52 9.12 -10.52 -7.42
C TYR A 52 8.98 -9.17 -8.13
N GLY A 53 7.86 -8.48 -7.92
CA GLY A 53 7.45 -7.33 -8.73
C GLY A 53 7.56 -6.02 -7.98
N PRO A 54 7.59 -4.89 -8.71
CA PRO A 54 7.52 -3.58 -8.08
C PRO A 54 6.12 -3.37 -7.47
N VAL A 55 6.01 -2.45 -6.52
CA VAL A 55 4.74 -2.12 -5.88
C VAL A 55 3.96 -1.12 -6.73
N TYR A 56 2.67 -1.39 -6.91
CA TYR A 56 1.71 -0.61 -7.68
C TYR A 56 0.66 0.01 -6.77
N TYR A 57 0.06 1.11 -7.22
CA TYR A 57 -1.04 1.80 -6.56
C TYR A 57 -2.21 2.00 -7.54
N GLY A 58 -3.42 2.00 -7.02
CA GLY A 58 -4.63 2.29 -7.79
C GLY A 58 -5.90 2.19 -6.95
N SER A 59 -7.04 2.51 -7.56
CA SER A 59 -8.34 2.47 -6.89
C SER A 59 -8.85 1.03 -6.71
N ALA A 60 -9.65 0.80 -5.67
CA ALA A 60 -10.30 -0.50 -5.45
C ALA A 60 -11.06 -1.00 -6.68
N ASN A 61 -11.74 -0.10 -7.41
CA ASN A 61 -12.51 -0.43 -8.60
C ASN A 61 -11.63 -0.95 -9.75
N TRP A 62 -10.42 -0.41 -9.90
CA TRP A 62 -9.46 -0.84 -10.93
C TRP A 62 -8.98 -2.28 -10.68
N PHE A 63 -8.85 -2.67 -9.42
CA PHE A 63 -8.44 -4.02 -9.01
C PHE A 63 -9.59 -5.03 -9.06
N THR A 64 -10.78 -4.67 -8.57
CA THR A 64 -11.97 -5.55 -8.64
C THR A 64 -12.40 -5.81 -10.08
N GLY A 65 -12.34 -4.80 -10.96
CA GLY A 65 -12.64 -4.95 -12.38
C GLY A 65 -11.69 -5.91 -13.13
N ARG A 66 -10.51 -6.20 -12.56
CA ARG A 66 -9.55 -7.17 -13.08
C ARG A 66 -9.56 -8.52 -12.34
N GLY A 67 -10.46 -8.70 -11.38
CA GLY A 67 -10.58 -9.94 -10.61
C GLY A 67 -9.54 -10.11 -9.51
N TYR A 68 -8.83 -9.06 -9.10
CA TYR A 68 -7.90 -9.15 -7.97
C TYR A 68 -8.65 -9.22 -6.63
N LYS A 69 -8.17 -10.09 -5.74
CA LYS A 69 -8.61 -10.09 -4.34
C LYS A 69 -7.96 -8.94 -3.58
N ILE A 70 -8.79 -8.03 -3.08
CA ILE A 70 -8.40 -6.95 -2.18
C ILE A 70 -8.52 -7.45 -0.75
N THR A 71 -7.46 -7.28 0.02
CA THR A 71 -7.41 -7.58 1.46
C THR A 71 -7.31 -6.27 2.23
N LYS A 72 -8.11 -6.08 3.27
CA LYS A 72 -7.93 -4.90 4.13
C LYS A 72 -6.63 -5.04 4.92
N TYR A 73 -5.76 -4.05 4.82
CA TYR A 73 -4.59 -3.94 5.67
C TYR A 73 -4.91 -3.03 6.84
N LYS A 74 -4.53 -3.48 8.02
CA LYS A 74 -4.55 -2.67 9.23
C LYS A 74 -3.17 -2.77 9.84
N ALA A 75 -2.56 -1.62 10.11
CA ALA A 75 -1.25 -1.58 10.73
C ALA A 75 -1.31 -2.40 12.03
N PRO A 76 -0.40 -3.36 12.23
CA PRO A 76 -0.23 -3.92 13.57
C PRO A 76 0.12 -2.74 14.47
N LYS A 77 -0.64 -2.53 15.55
CA LYS A 77 -0.23 -1.60 16.60
C LYS A 77 1.18 -2.02 16.98
N GLN A 78 2.16 -1.13 16.80
CA GLN A 78 3.52 -1.41 17.23
C GLN A 78 3.45 -1.67 18.73
N GLU A 79 3.48 -2.93 19.14
CA GLU A 79 3.91 -3.27 20.49
C GLU A 79 5.38 -2.90 20.54
N GLU A 80 5.60 -1.71 21.09
CA GLU A 80 6.87 -1.16 21.53
C GLU A 80 7.63 -2.27 22.27
N GLN A 81 8.59 -2.89 21.58
CA GLN A 81 9.54 -3.78 22.23
C GLN A 81 10.43 -2.90 23.10
N ARG A 82 10.03 -2.88 24.37
CA ARG A 82 10.59 -2.18 25.52
C ARG A 82 12.01 -2.63 25.87
#